data_AF-D5E4N5-F1
#
_entry.id   AF-D5E4N5-F1
#
_cell.length_a   1.000
_cell.length_b   1.000
_cell.length_c   1.000
_cell.angle_alpha   90.00
_cell.angle_beta   90.00
_cell.angle_gamma   90.00
#
_symmetry.space_group_name_H-M   'P 1'
#
loop_
_entity.id
_entity.type
_entity.pdbx_description
1 polymer ?
#
loop_
_entity_poly.entity_id
_entity_poly.type
_entity_poly.pdbx_seq_one_letter_code
_entity_poly.pdbx_strand_id
1 'polypeptide(L)'
;MKLNKFILSGAVLVSGVAAIAVSVSCASSREKKIDKLIARAEKLGQPGVLIVSSLKKEKDGLKEYDKATSEEKKELNAATKLLTGKTLLEHLDDELARMEKEIAELEKAK
;
A
#
# COMPACT_ATOMS: atom_id res chain seq x y z
N MET A 1 -43.10 41.66 18.97
CA MET A 1 -41.76 41.09 19.20
C MET A 1 -41.84 39.58 19.07
N LYS A 2 -40.93 39.02 18.26
CA LYS A 2 -40.62 37.60 17.95
C LYS A 2 -41.60 36.52 18.47
N LEU A 3 -42.56 36.16 17.62
CA LEU A 3 -43.11 34.81 17.57
C LEU A 3 -42.03 33.91 16.96
N ASN A 4 -41.52 32.97 17.75
CA ASN A 4 -40.59 31.96 17.25
C ASN A 4 -41.29 31.13 16.18
N LYS A 5 -40.69 31.23 15.00
CA LYS A 5 -41.12 30.69 13.74
C LYS A 5 -41.02 29.16 13.73
N PHE A 6 -42.07 28.57 13.16
CA PHE A 6 -42.05 27.39 12.32
C PHE A 6 -41.78 26.03 13.01
N ILE A 7 -42.77 25.16 13.17
CA ILE A 7 -43.51 24.40 12.14
C ILE A 7 -42.79 23.12 11.74
N LEU A 8 -43.54 22.02 11.93
CA LEU A 8 -43.58 20.79 11.16
C LEU A 8 -42.34 19.90 11.24
N SER A 9 -42.50 18.68 11.75
CA SER A 9 -43.08 17.54 11.00
C SER A 9 -42.19 17.12 9.86
N GLY A 10 -41.93 15.81 9.81
CA GLY A 10 -41.59 15.16 8.56
C GLY A 10 -40.36 14.29 8.67
N ALA A 11 -40.61 13.02 8.92
CA ALA A 11 -39.67 11.94 8.64
C ALA A 11 -39.14 12.04 7.20
N VAL A 12 -37.83 11.90 7.03
CA VAL A 12 -37.16 11.34 5.84
C VAL A 12 -35.88 10.68 6.37
N LEU A 13 -35.85 9.38 6.63
CA LEU A 13 -35.54 8.31 5.68
C LEU A 13 -34.16 8.45 5.00
N VAL A 14 -33.40 7.36 5.11
CA VAL A 14 -32.46 6.85 4.10
C VAL A 14 -31.01 7.37 4.17
N SER A 15 -30.18 6.41 4.57
CA SER A 15 -28.83 6.15 4.06
C SER A 15 -27.66 6.99 4.54
N GLY A 16 -26.67 6.26 5.04
CA GLY A 16 -25.29 6.54 4.65
C GLY A 16 -24.43 7.19 5.73
N VAL A 17 -23.97 6.38 6.67
CA VAL A 17 -22.52 6.36 6.94
C VAL A 17 -22.12 4.91 6.73
N ALA A 18 -22.07 4.52 5.45
CA ALA A 18 -20.82 4.36 4.75
C ALA A 18 -19.98 3.31 5.49
N ALA A 19 -20.03 2.09 4.95
CA ALA A 19 -19.07 1.05 5.25
C ALA A 19 -17.70 1.70 5.43
N ILE A 20 -17.16 1.66 6.65
CA ILE A 20 -15.71 1.75 6.79
C ILE A 20 -15.26 0.43 6.17
N ALA A 21 -14.99 0.54 4.86
CA ALA A 21 -14.60 -0.55 4.03
C ALA A 21 -13.51 -1.29 4.77
N VAL A 22 -13.70 -2.60 4.92
CA VAL A 22 -12.61 -3.52 5.17
C VAL A 22 -11.75 -3.54 3.89
N SER A 23 -11.18 -2.40 3.51
CA SER A 23 -10.19 -2.25 2.44
C SER A 23 -8.79 -2.45 3.02
N VAL A 24 -8.66 -3.23 4.08
CA VAL A 24 -7.38 -3.68 4.64
C VAL A 24 -6.69 -4.66 3.67
N SER A 25 -7.35 -5.13 2.62
CA SER A 25 -6.95 -6.37 1.94
C SER A 25 -5.76 -6.29 0.98
N CYS A 26 -5.32 -5.11 0.51
CA CYS A 26 -4.24 -5.04 -0.49
C CYS A 26 -2.92 -4.47 0.05
N ALA A 27 -2.98 -3.34 0.78
CA ALA A 27 -1.82 -2.72 1.42
C ALA A 27 -1.18 -3.63 2.47
N SER A 28 -2.01 -4.15 3.39
CA SER A 28 -1.53 -5.04 4.47
C SER A 28 -0.95 -6.35 3.94
N SER A 29 -1.35 -6.80 2.75
CA SER A 29 -0.81 -8.01 2.12
C SER A 29 0.61 -7.79 1.60
N ARG A 30 0.85 -6.68 0.90
CA ARG A 30 2.19 -6.32 0.40
C ARG A 30 3.15 -5.99 1.52
N GLU A 31 2.71 -5.23 2.53
CA GLU A 31 3.54 -4.92 3.69
C GLU A 31 3.98 -6.21 4.42
N LYS A 32 3.06 -7.16 4.64
CA LYS A 32 3.39 -8.47 5.21
C LYS A 32 4.33 -9.27 4.32
N LYS A 33 4.18 -9.19 2.99
CA LYS A 33 5.11 -9.85 2.05
C LYS A 33 6.52 -9.26 2.21
N ILE A 34 6.64 -7.93 2.25
CA ILE A 34 7.91 -7.24 2.46
C ILE A 34 8.54 -7.67 3.79
N ASP A 35 7.78 -7.71 4.88
CA ASP A 35 8.29 -8.13 6.19
C ASP A 35 8.83 -9.57 6.19
N LYS A 36 8.15 -10.49 5.49
CA LYS A 36 8.65 -11.86 5.32
C LYS A 36 9.96 -11.90 4.54
N LEU A 37 10.09 -11.10 3.48
CA LEU A 37 11.30 -11.04 2.67
C LEU A 37 12.47 -10.42 3.45
N ILE A 38 12.21 -9.38 4.25
CA ILE A 38 13.22 -8.78 5.15
C ILE A 38 13.74 -9.85 6.11
N ALA A 39 12.85 -10.55 6.81
CA ALA A 39 13.24 -11.58 7.78
C ALA A 39 14.03 -12.73 7.15
N ARG A 40 13.79 -13.05 5.87
CA ARG A 40 14.59 -14.04 5.12
C ARG A 40 15.96 -13.46 4.74
N ALA A 41 15.99 -12.25 4.19
CA ALA A 41 17.23 -11.59 3.79
C ALA A 41 18.17 -11.33 4.99
N GLU A 42 17.64 -11.00 6.17
CA GLU A 42 18.45 -10.83 7.39
C GLU A 42 19.19 -12.11 7.78
N LYS A 43 18.61 -13.30 7.54
CA LYS A 43 19.26 -14.59 7.80
C LYS A 43 20.43 -14.90 6.87
N LEU A 44 20.54 -14.18 5.75
CA LEU A 44 21.65 -14.30 4.82
C LEU A 44 22.90 -13.57 5.32
N GLY A 45 22.78 -12.66 6.30
CA GLY A 45 23.92 -11.88 6.79
C GLY A 45 24.36 -10.83 5.77
N GLN A 46 25.67 -10.70 5.52
CA GLN A 46 26.21 -9.66 4.62
C GLN A 46 25.58 -9.63 3.22
N PRO A 47 25.42 -10.77 2.51
CA PRO A 47 24.75 -10.81 1.21
C PRO A 47 23.33 -10.23 1.21
N GLY A 48 22.61 -10.33 2.33
CA GLY A 48 21.23 -9.84 2.45
C GLY A 48 21.09 -8.35 2.76
N VAL A 49 22.17 -7.66 3.15
CA VAL A 49 22.08 -6.27 3.65
C VAL A 49 21.51 -5.30 2.61
N LEU A 50 21.93 -5.43 1.35
CA LEU A 50 21.43 -4.59 0.26
C LEU A 50 19.95 -4.86 0.00
N ILE A 51 19.55 -6.13 -0.02
CA ILE A 51 18.15 -6.53 -0.22
C ILE A 51 17.26 -6.03 0.92
N VAL A 52 17.70 -6.14 2.18
CA VAL A 52 16.99 -5.60 3.34
C VAL A 52 16.80 -4.09 3.23
N SER A 53 17.84 -3.36 2.81
CA SER A 53 17.77 -1.90 2.64
C SER A 53 16.75 -1.51 1.57
N SER A 54 16.77 -2.19 0.41
CA SER A 54 15.78 -1.97 -0.65
C SER A 54 14.36 -2.29 -0.19
N LEU A 55 14.14 -3.44 0.45
CA LEU A 55 12.83 -3.83 0.98
C LEU A 55 12.28 -2.83 2.02
N LYS A 56 13.14 -2.25 2.86
CA LYS A 56 12.72 -1.21 3.81
C LYS A 56 12.26 0.06 3.10
N LYS A 57 12.96 0.48 2.05
CA LYS A 57 12.53 1.63 1.23
C LYS A 57 11.19 1.38 0.55
N GLU A 58 10.99 0.19 -0.02
CA GLU A 58 9.70 -0.18 -0.61
C GLU A 58 8.59 -0.19 0.43
N LYS A 59 8.88 -0.65 1.66
CA LYS A 59 7.91 -0.62 2.77
C LYS A 59 7.49 0.81 3.12
N ASP A 60 8.45 1.73 3.21
CA ASP A 60 8.16 3.12 3.56
C ASP A 60 7.43 3.83 2.42
N GLY A 61 7.82 3.58 1.16
CA GLY A 61 7.11 4.08 -0.02
C GLY A 61 5.67 3.57 -0.11
N LEU A 62 5.41 2.31 0.25
CA LEU A 62 4.06 1.76 0.32
C LEU A 62 3.22 2.47 1.40
N LYS A 63 3.79 2.75 2.58
CA LYS A 63 3.10 3.49 3.64
C LYS A 63 2.77 4.92 3.25
N GLU A 64 3.66 5.59 2.52
CA GLU A 64 3.41 6.92 1.98
C GLU A 64 2.30 6.87 0.92
N TYR A 65 2.37 5.90 0.00
CA TYR A 65 1.33 5.67 -0.97
C TYR A 65 -0.03 5.42 -0.30
N ASP A 66 -0.11 4.63 0.77
CA ASP A 66 -1.38 4.38 1.45
C ASP A 66 -2.00 5.63 2.10
N LYS A 67 -1.14 6.53 2.62
CA LYS A 67 -1.56 7.80 3.23
C LYS A 67 -1.95 8.86 2.20
N ALA A 68 -1.51 8.73 0.96
CA ALA A 68 -1.80 9.68 -0.10
C ALA A 68 -3.31 9.76 -0.41
N THR A 69 -3.75 10.93 -0.85
CA THR A 69 -5.11 11.20 -1.33
C THR A 69 -5.41 10.43 -2.62
N SER A 70 -6.68 10.41 -3.04
CA SER A 70 -7.07 9.72 -4.28
C SER A 70 -6.41 10.36 -5.51
N GLU A 71 -6.31 11.69 -5.51
CA GLU A 71 -5.68 12.50 -6.56
C GLU A 71 -4.18 12.19 -6.65
N GLU A 72 -3.45 12.26 -5.54
CA GLU A 72 -2.01 11.95 -5.50
C GLU A 72 -1.74 10.50 -5.94
N LYS A 73 -2.56 9.54 -5.51
CA LYS A 73 -2.46 8.14 -5.97
C LYS A 73 -2.66 8.02 -7.48
N LYS A 74 -3.60 8.77 -8.06
CA LYS A 74 -3.81 8.79 -9.52
C LYS A 74 -2.62 9.38 -10.25
N GLU A 75 -2.05 10.48 -9.75
CA GLU A 75 -0.86 11.11 -10.32
C GLU A 75 0.35 10.19 -10.25
N LEU A 76 0.62 9.58 -9.10
CA LEU A 76 1.71 8.61 -8.91
C LEU A 76 1.55 7.40 -9.84
N ASN A 77 0.33 6.85 -9.95
CA ASN A 77 0.07 5.74 -10.86
C ASN A 77 0.21 6.15 -12.33
N ALA A 78 -0.22 7.35 -12.72
CA ALA A 78 -0.07 7.86 -14.08
C ALA A 78 1.40 8.08 -14.44
N ALA A 79 2.16 8.71 -13.54
CA ALA A 79 3.59 8.93 -13.71
C ALA A 79 4.35 7.61 -13.81
N THR A 80 4.07 6.66 -12.91
CA THR A 80 4.72 5.34 -12.94
C THR A 80 4.35 4.56 -14.19
N LYS A 81 3.09 4.64 -14.64
CA LYS A 81 2.63 3.98 -15.87
C LYS A 81 3.27 4.57 -17.11
N LEU A 82 3.52 5.87 -17.13
CA LEU A 82 4.23 6.53 -18.22
C LEU A 82 5.71 6.07 -18.30
N LEU A 83 6.34 5.79 -17.15
CA LEU A 83 7.75 5.37 -17.10
C LEU A 83 7.94 3.86 -17.31
N THR A 84 7.05 3.04 -16.77
CA THR A 84 7.24 1.58 -16.66
C THR A 84 6.19 0.76 -17.43
N GLY A 85 5.14 1.41 -17.93
CA GLY A 85 3.95 0.74 -18.47
C GLY A 85 3.02 0.16 -17.41
N LYS A 86 3.37 0.23 -16.12
CA LYS A 86 2.65 -0.37 -14.99
C LYS A 86 2.27 0.68 -13.94
N THR A 87 1.20 0.42 -13.19
CA THR A 87 0.91 1.21 -11.99
C THR A 87 2.00 1.02 -10.93
N LEU A 88 2.06 1.91 -9.95
CA LEU A 88 3.08 1.83 -8.90
C LEU A 88 3.00 0.51 -8.11
N LEU A 89 1.78 0.07 -7.82
CA LEU A 89 1.57 -1.19 -7.09
C LEU A 89 1.92 -2.43 -7.92
N GLU A 90 1.65 -2.43 -9.22
CA GLU A 90 2.06 -3.53 -10.12
C GLU A 90 3.58 -3.59 -10.26
N HIS A 91 4.23 -2.44 -10.40
CA HIS A 91 5.69 -2.37 -10.44
C HIS A 91 6.32 -2.88 -9.14
N LEU A 92 5.76 -2.49 -7.99
CA LEU A 92 6.16 -3.01 -6.68
C LEU A 92 6.00 -4.54 -6.60
N ASP A 93 4.89 -5.09 -7.10
CA ASP A 93 4.67 -6.54 -7.09
C ASP A 93 5.75 -7.30 -7.90
N ASP A 94 6.19 -6.77 -9.04
CA ASP A 94 7.29 -7.35 -9.82
C ASP A 94 8.63 -7.28 -9.06
N GLU A 95 8.92 -6.12 -8.46
CA GLU A 95 10.15 -5.89 -7.70
C GLU A 95 10.25 -6.85 -6.51
N LEU A 96 9.15 -7.03 -5.78
CA LEU A 96 9.09 -8.01 -4.68
C LEU A 96 9.26 -9.44 -5.17
N ALA A 97 8.72 -9.80 -6.35
CA ALA A 97 8.93 -11.12 -6.94
C ALA A 97 10.40 -11.34 -7.36
N ARG A 98 11.06 -10.30 -7.91
CA ARG A 98 12.49 -10.35 -8.24
C ARG A 98 13.35 -10.55 -7.00
N MET A 99 13.13 -9.75 -5.96
CA MET A 99 13.87 -9.85 -4.70
C MET A 99 13.64 -11.19 -4.00
N GLU A 100 12.41 -11.72 -4.05
CA GLU A 100 12.09 -13.05 -3.52
C GLU A 100 12.90 -14.16 -4.21
N LYS A 101 13.05 -14.07 -5.53
CA LYS A 101 13.90 -14.99 -6.29
C LYS A 101 15.37 -14.83 -5.94
N GLU A 102 15.87 -13.60 -5.83
CA GLU A 102 17.26 -13.31 -5.47
C GLU A 102 17.61 -13.84 -4.08
N ILE A 103 16.75 -13.62 -3.09
CA ILE A 103 16.87 -14.21 -1.75
C ILE A 103 16.93 -15.73 -1.84
N ALA A 104 16.04 -16.36 -2.62
CA ALA A 104 16.02 -17.81 -2.76
C ALA A 104 17.30 -18.38 -3.38
N GLU A 105 17.91 -17.69 -4.35
CA GLU A 105 19.20 -18.10 -4.92
C GLU A 105 20.35 -17.93 -3.91
N LEU A 106 20.36 -16.84 -3.14
CA LEU A 106 21.33 -16.64 -2.07
C LEU A 106 21.18 -17.65 -0.93
N GLU A 107 19.94 -18.04 -0.60
CA GLU A 107 19.66 -19.10 0.39
C GLU A 107 20.22 -20.46 -0.05
N LYS A 108 20.23 -20.76 -1.36
CA LYS A 108 20.82 -22.00 -1.90
C LYS A 108 22.34 -21.96 -1.97
N ALA A 109 22.93 -20.77 -2.09
CA ALA A 109 24.37 -20.59 -2.20
C ALA A 109 25.11 -20.60 -0.84
N LYS A 110 24.35 -20.69 0.26
CA LYS A 110 24.83 -20.72 1.65
C LYS A 110 25.04 -22.16 2.14
#